data_AF-A0A259N184-F1
#
_entry.id   AF-A0A259N184-F1
#
_cell.length_a   1.000
_cell.length_b   1.000
_cell.length_c   1.000
_cell.angle_alpha   90.00
_cell.angle_beta   90.00
_cell.angle_gamma   90.00
#
_symmetry.space_group_name_H-M   'P 1'
#
loop_
_entity.id
_entity.type
_entity.pdbx_description
1 polymer ?
#
loop_
_entity_poly.entity_id
_entity_poly.type
_entity_poly.pdbx_seq_one_letter_code
_entity_poly.pdbx_strand_id
1 'polypeptide(L)'
;MNRIEQIIASGLLDNEIVALRFAASQERKAAIKVEVLRRIARKIAAQARLDTKAGQDQAIRDFSAEAKEVFDAIASEQANELQEFAELTSKAAVATVNSGLAVELFKQPPRLSVRVESLLIDGAPTAEWWRRQSDAARRAFAQEVRTGFVSGETTDEIARRIVGMRGQPGIVDVSLRQARSLAHSSVMTVANASVQEAIAANDDLVKGYYWVSTLDSRTCFPAGTLVETPGGGRKKIENLRAGDIVIGGSRVPRKVLGASSKKARRLVRIILSNGEKMECTPDHLILKSDGTWCEAGKLNVSDLIAKKLK
;
A
#
# COMPACT_ATOMS: atom_id res chain seq x y z
N MET A 1 25.72 6.31 14.63
CA MET A 1 25.47 4.87 14.54
C MET A 1 26.77 4.12 14.29
N ASN A 2 27.15 3.22 15.20
CA ASN A 2 28.25 2.28 15.01
C ASN A 2 27.88 1.18 13.99
N ARG A 3 28.84 0.33 13.61
CA ARG A 3 28.64 -0.70 12.57
C ARG A 3 27.55 -1.72 12.93
N ILE A 4 27.44 -2.10 14.19
CA ILE A 4 26.44 -3.07 14.67
C ILE A 4 25.04 -2.45 14.56
N GLU A 5 24.89 -1.21 15.03
CA GLU A 5 23.64 -0.45 14.92
C GLU A 5 23.18 -0.30 13.46
N GLN A 6 24.11 -0.08 12.52
CA GLN A 6 23.80 -0.01 11.09
C GLN A 6 23.31 -1.35 10.53
N ILE A 7 23.90 -2.47 10.95
CA ILE A 7 23.48 -3.82 10.52
C ILE A 7 22.07 -4.13 11.03
N ILE A 8 21.81 -3.85 12.30
CA ILE A 8 20.49 -4.05 12.92
C ILE A 8 19.46 -3.15 12.24
N ALA A 9 19.77 -1.85 12.07
CA ALA A 9 18.88 -0.91 11.39
C ALA A 9 18.56 -1.38 9.96
N SER A 10 19.56 -1.79 9.19
CA SER A 10 19.35 -2.33 7.84
C SER A 10 18.48 -3.59 7.83
N GLY A 11 18.67 -4.49 8.79
CA GLY A 11 17.86 -5.71 8.88
C GLY A 11 16.41 -5.44 9.29
N LEU A 12 16.18 -4.44 10.16
CA LEU A 12 14.82 -4.05 10.55
C LEU A 12 14.09 -3.36 9.38
N LEU A 13 14.82 -2.58 8.58
CA LEU A 13 14.30 -2.02 7.33
C LEU A 13 13.92 -3.11 6.31
N ASP A 14 14.69 -4.20 6.23
CA ASP A 14 14.33 -5.34 5.39
C ASP A 14 13.03 -6.02 5.85
N ASN A 15 12.79 -6.07 7.17
CA ASN A 15 11.51 -6.57 7.72
C ASN A 15 10.35 -5.62 7.38
N GLU A 16 10.56 -4.31 7.36
CA GLU A 16 9.55 -3.33 6.92
C GLU A 16 9.13 -3.54 5.47
N ILE A 17 10.05 -3.94 4.58
CA ILE A 17 9.71 -4.32 3.18
C ILE A 17 8.73 -5.51 3.17
N VAL A 18 8.88 -6.47 4.08
CA VAL A 18 7.95 -7.60 4.20
C VAL A 18 6.58 -7.10 4.66
N ALA A 19 6.54 -6.18 5.64
CA ALA A 19 5.30 -5.53 6.07
C ALA A 19 4.61 -4.79 4.92
N LEU A 20 5.37 -4.06 4.09
CA LEU A 20 4.84 -3.36 2.91
C LEU A 20 4.27 -4.34 1.86
N ARG A 21 4.92 -5.49 1.65
CA ARG A 21 4.41 -6.53 0.74
C ARG A 21 3.13 -7.17 1.25
N PHE A 22 3.07 -7.42 2.56
CA PHE A 22 1.88 -7.92 3.22
C PHE A 22 0.73 -6.89 3.16
N ALA A 23 1.03 -5.61 3.40
CA ALA A 23 0.08 -4.49 3.22
C ALA A 23 -0.50 -4.46 1.81
N ALA A 24 0.34 -4.53 0.78
CA ALA A 24 -0.13 -4.60 -0.60
C ALA A 24 -1.03 -5.83 -0.87
N SER A 25 -0.82 -6.94 -0.15
CA SER A 25 -1.71 -8.10 -0.21
C SER A 25 -3.06 -7.84 0.46
N GLN A 26 -3.07 -7.26 1.65
CA GLN A 26 -4.28 -6.86 2.37
C GLN A 26 -5.11 -5.83 1.58
N GLU A 27 -4.45 -4.84 0.98
CA GLU A 27 -5.08 -3.86 0.09
C GLU A 27 -5.78 -4.52 -1.10
N ARG A 28 -5.17 -5.54 -1.71
CA ARG A 28 -5.78 -6.30 -2.81
C ARG A 28 -7.01 -7.08 -2.34
N LYS A 29 -6.93 -7.76 -1.19
CA LYS A 29 -8.06 -8.50 -0.62
C LYS A 29 -9.24 -7.58 -0.29
N ALA A 30 -8.95 -6.47 0.41
CA ALA A 30 -9.95 -5.45 0.71
C ALA A 30 -10.57 -4.88 -0.57
N ALA A 31 -9.74 -4.60 -1.59
CA ALA A 31 -10.22 -4.10 -2.88
C ALA A 31 -11.19 -5.06 -3.58
N ILE A 32 -10.87 -6.35 -3.65
CA ILE A 32 -11.72 -7.37 -4.27
C ILE A 32 -13.08 -7.43 -3.56
N LYS A 33 -13.08 -7.39 -2.23
CA LYS A 33 -14.31 -7.44 -1.43
C LYS A 33 -15.15 -6.16 -1.56
N VAL A 34 -14.52 -4.98 -1.53
CA VAL A 34 -15.22 -3.70 -1.74
C VAL A 34 -15.80 -3.60 -3.15
N GLU A 35 -15.16 -4.19 -4.17
CA GLU A 35 -15.67 -4.20 -5.53
C GLU A 35 -17.02 -4.93 -5.65
N VAL A 36 -17.31 -5.88 -4.75
CA VAL A 36 -18.63 -6.53 -4.66
C VAL A 36 -19.74 -5.49 -4.41
N LEU A 37 -19.45 -4.41 -3.68
CA LEU A 37 -20.40 -3.32 -3.44
C LEU A 37 -20.87 -2.64 -4.72
N ARG A 38 -20.06 -2.61 -5.80
CA ARG A 38 -20.53 -2.05 -7.08
C ARG A 38 -21.68 -2.86 -7.64
N ARG A 39 -21.55 -4.19 -7.62
CA ARG A 39 -22.58 -5.10 -8.12
C ARG A 39 -23.85 -4.99 -7.27
N ILE A 40 -23.69 -4.91 -5.95
CA ILE A 40 -24.78 -4.76 -4.99
C ILE A 40 -25.51 -3.43 -5.23
N ALA A 41 -24.78 -2.31 -5.24
CA ALA A 41 -25.34 -1.00 -5.46
C ALA A 41 -26.10 -0.90 -6.79
N ARG A 42 -25.54 -1.47 -7.86
CA ARG A 42 -26.20 -1.53 -9.18
C ARG A 42 -27.50 -2.33 -9.13
N LYS A 43 -27.47 -3.53 -8.52
CA LYS A 43 -28.64 -4.41 -8.40
C LYS A 43 -29.75 -3.73 -7.61
N ILE A 44 -29.43 -3.16 -6.45
CA ILE A 44 -30.39 -2.48 -5.58
C ILE A 44 -30.97 -1.27 -6.30
N ALA A 45 -30.14 -0.43 -6.92
CA ALA A 45 -30.62 0.74 -7.65
C ALA A 45 -31.56 0.36 -8.80
N ALA A 46 -31.24 -0.67 -9.59
CA ALA A 46 -32.07 -1.10 -10.73
C ALA A 46 -33.42 -1.70 -10.33
N GLN A 47 -33.52 -2.33 -9.16
CA GLN A 47 -34.75 -2.98 -8.68
C GLN A 47 -35.61 -2.08 -7.79
N ALA A 48 -35.03 -0.99 -7.28
CA ALA A 48 -35.69 -0.12 -6.33
C ALA A 48 -36.64 0.90 -6.98
N ARG A 49 -37.73 1.21 -6.26
CA ARG A 49 -38.70 2.23 -6.62
C ARG A 49 -38.27 3.62 -6.10
N LEU A 50 -37.20 4.16 -6.69
CA LEU A 50 -36.51 5.38 -6.21
C LEU A 50 -37.33 6.68 -6.37
N ASP A 51 -38.42 6.64 -7.13
CA ASP A 51 -39.43 7.70 -7.28
C ASP A 51 -40.32 7.89 -6.03
N THR A 52 -40.25 6.97 -5.06
CA THR A 52 -41.05 7.05 -3.84
C THR A 52 -40.16 7.09 -2.59
N LYS A 53 -40.56 7.86 -1.57
CA LYS A 53 -39.83 7.90 -0.29
C LYS A 53 -39.68 6.50 0.34
N ALA A 54 -40.73 5.68 0.30
CA ALA A 54 -40.69 4.32 0.83
C ALA A 54 -39.68 3.43 0.08
N GLY A 55 -39.61 3.53 -1.25
CA GLY A 55 -38.64 2.78 -2.06
C GLY A 55 -37.20 3.28 -1.88
N GLN A 56 -36.99 4.59 -1.70
CA GLN A 56 -35.69 5.15 -1.34
C GLN A 56 -35.21 4.63 0.02
N ASP A 57 -36.08 4.69 1.04
CA ASP A 57 -35.75 4.21 2.38
C ASP A 57 -35.44 2.70 2.38
N GLN A 58 -36.16 1.92 1.56
CA GLN A 58 -35.88 0.49 1.39
C GLN A 58 -34.52 0.25 0.72
N ALA A 59 -34.22 0.91 -0.40
CA ALA A 59 -32.94 0.79 -1.09
C ALA A 59 -31.75 1.15 -0.19
N ILE A 60 -31.91 2.22 0.61
CA ILE A 60 -30.88 2.66 1.57
C ILE A 60 -30.68 1.59 2.66
N ARG A 61 -31.76 0.99 3.18
CA ARG A 61 -31.68 -0.09 4.18
C ARG A 61 -30.99 -1.33 3.62
N ASP A 62 -31.39 -1.78 2.43
CA ASP A 62 -30.83 -2.97 1.78
C ASP A 62 -29.33 -2.78 1.50
N PHE A 63 -28.95 -1.64 0.92
CA PHE A 63 -27.54 -1.33 0.66
C PHE A 63 -26.74 -1.23 1.96
N SER A 64 -27.32 -0.63 3.01
CA SER A 64 -26.67 -0.53 4.32
C SER A 64 -26.38 -1.91 4.92
N ALA A 65 -27.32 -2.85 4.83
CA ALA A 65 -27.15 -4.18 5.39
C ALA A 65 -26.04 -4.95 4.66
N GLU A 66 -26.10 -4.98 3.32
CA GLU A 66 -25.09 -5.66 2.52
C GLU A 66 -23.69 -5.00 2.64
N ALA A 67 -23.63 -3.67 2.69
CA ALA A 67 -22.37 -2.97 2.89
C ALA A 67 -21.75 -3.27 4.26
N LYS A 68 -22.57 -3.35 5.31
CA LYS A 68 -22.12 -3.75 6.64
C LYS A 68 -21.51 -5.15 6.63
N GLU A 69 -22.19 -6.12 6.04
CA GLU A 69 -21.67 -7.50 5.95
C GLU A 69 -20.32 -7.57 5.22
N VAL A 70 -20.17 -6.83 4.11
CA VAL A 70 -18.90 -6.79 3.37
C VAL A 70 -17.77 -6.20 4.22
N PHE A 71 -18.00 -5.07 4.89
CA PHE A 71 -16.95 -4.44 5.71
C PHE A 71 -16.63 -5.23 6.98
N ASP A 72 -17.61 -5.85 7.63
CA ASP A 72 -17.38 -6.73 8.78
C ASP A 72 -16.55 -7.95 8.38
N ALA A 73 -16.85 -8.55 7.21
CA ALA A 73 -16.07 -9.67 6.69
C ALA A 73 -14.62 -9.28 6.35
N ILE A 74 -14.39 -8.06 5.82
CA ILE A 74 -13.04 -7.53 5.61
C ILE A 74 -12.33 -7.35 6.96
N ALA A 75 -13.00 -6.74 7.93
CA ALA A 75 -12.43 -6.43 9.23
C ALA A 75 -12.01 -7.70 9.98
N SER A 76 -12.87 -8.72 10.03
CA SER A 76 -12.60 -9.99 10.72
C SER A 76 -11.49 -10.80 10.04
N GLU A 77 -11.52 -10.95 8.72
CA GLU A 77 -10.45 -11.66 7.99
C GLU A 77 -9.10 -10.97 8.16
N GLN A 78 -9.07 -9.65 8.01
CA GLN A 78 -7.85 -8.87 8.23
C GLN A 78 -7.36 -8.99 9.68
N ALA A 79 -8.23 -8.95 10.68
CA ALA A 79 -7.84 -9.07 12.08
C ALA A 79 -7.15 -10.41 12.37
N ASN A 80 -7.69 -11.51 11.85
CA ASN A 80 -7.11 -12.84 12.00
C ASN A 80 -5.72 -12.94 11.34
N GLU A 81 -5.60 -12.50 10.09
CA GLU A 81 -4.32 -12.56 9.37
C GLU A 81 -3.26 -11.62 9.99
N LEU A 82 -3.69 -10.49 10.55
CA LEU A 82 -2.80 -9.58 11.25
C LEU A 82 -2.31 -10.13 12.59
N GLN A 83 -3.09 -10.98 13.26
CA GLN A 83 -2.66 -11.64 14.48
C GLN A 83 -1.48 -12.58 14.20
N GLU A 84 -1.56 -13.39 13.15
CA GLU A 84 -0.46 -14.26 12.71
C GLU A 84 0.75 -13.43 12.24
N PHE A 85 0.49 -12.36 11.50
CA PHE A 85 1.53 -11.44 11.04
C PHE A 85 2.27 -10.75 12.20
N ALA A 86 1.58 -10.43 13.30
CA ALA A 86 2.18 -9.84 14.50
C ALA A 86 3.24 -10.77 15.09
N GLU A 87 2.91 -12.05 15.24
CA GLU A 87 3.85 -13.06 15.76
C GLU A 87 5.08 -13.23 14.87
N LEU A 88 4.88 -13.31 13.55
CA LEU A 88 5.97 -13.43 12.60
C LEU A 88 6.86 -12.20 12.58
N THR A 89 6.27 -11.00 12.68
CA THR A 89 7.01 -9.74 12.72
C THR A 89 7.85 -9.62 13.99
N SER A 90 7.27 -9.98 15.14
CA SER A 90 8.00 -10.01 16.42
C SER A 90 9.20 -10.97 16.36
N LYS A 91 8.99 -12.20 15.90
CA LYS A 91 10.05 -13.21 15.71
C LYS A 91 11.15 -12.72 14.77
N ALA A 92 10.76 -12.12 13.64
CA ALA A 92 11.72 -11.57 12.69
C ALA A 92 12.55 -10.43 13.28
N ALA A 93 11.95 -9.56 14.08
CA ALA A 93 12.67 -8.46 14.75
C ALA A 93 13.70 -9.00 15.75
N VAL A 94 13.31 -9.95 16.61
CA VAL A 94 14.21 -10.61 17.57
C VAL A 94 15.38 -11.29 16.84
N ALA A 95 15.09 -12.04 15.77
CA ALA A 95 16.11 -12.70 14.97
C ALA A 95 17.08 -11.71 14.30
N THR A 96 16.56 -10.58 13.79
CA THR A 96 17.38 -9.52 13.19
C THR A 96 18.34 -8.90 14.21
N VAL A 97 17.87 -8.61 15.42
CA VAL A 97 18.70 -8.04 16.48
C VAL A 97 19.80 -9.03 16.89
N ASN A 98 19.45 -10.29 17.18
CA ASN A 98 20.43 -11.32 17.55
C ASN A 98 21.46 -11.58 16.44
N SER A 99 21.02 -11.59 15.18
CA SER A 99 21.93 -11.73 14.03
C SER A 99 22.91 -10.57 13.92
N GLY A 100 22.45 -9.34 14.19
CA GLY A 100 23.31 -8.15 14.20
C GLY A 100 24.31 -8.13 15.37
N LEU A 101 23.92 -8.66 16.53
CA LEU A 101 24.76 -8.82 17.71
C LEU A 101 25.72 -10.03 17.62
N ALA A 102 25.44 -10.98 16.72
CA ALA A 102 26.11 -12.28 16.63
C ALA A 102 26.03 -13.12 17.92
N VAL A 103 25.03 -12.87 18.76
CA VAL A 103 24.75 -13.59 20.01
C VAL A 103 23.25 -13.57 20.29
N GLU A 104 22.73 -14.64 20.91
CA GLU A 104 21.32 -14.77 21.29
C GLU A 104 21.06 -14.10 22.64
N LEU A 105 20.90 -12.77 22.64
CA LEU A 105 20.57 -12.00 23.85
C LEU A 105 19.10 -11.57 23.89
N PHE A 106 18.57 -11.13 22.75
CA PHE A 106 17.19 -10.69 22.62
C PHE A 106 16.24 -11.90 22.64
N LYS A 107 15.29 -11.91 23.57
CA LYS A 107 14.35 -13.02 23.78
C LYS A 107 13.01 -12.71 23.13
N GLN A 108 12.37 -13.76 22.62
CA GLN A 108 11.01 -13.67 22.14
C GLN A 108 10.04 -13.51 23.32
N PRO A 109 9.09 -12.56 23.30
CA PRO A 109 8.03 -12.51 24.29
C PRO A 109 7.19 -13.80 24.26
N PRO A 110 6.83 -14.37 25.42
CA PRO A 110 6.09 -15.63 25.50
C PRO A 110 4.66 -15.52 24.90
N ARG A 111 4.06 -14.32 24.96
CA ARG A 111 2.81 -13.96 24.29
C ARG A 111 2.86 -12.50 23.89
N LEU A 112 2.28 -12.18 22.73
CA LEU A 112 2.02 -10.80 22.33
C LEU A 112 0.68 -10.33 22.91
N SER A 113 0.68 -9.12 23.45
CA SER A 113 -0.50 -8.38 23.92
C SER A 113 -1.14 -7.56 22.80
N VAL A 114 -0.52 -7.52 21.61
CA VAL A 114 -1.10 -6.93 20.39
C VAL A 114 -2.50 -7.50 20.14
N ARG A 115 -3.52 -6.66 20.36
CA ARG A 115 -4.91 -6.90 20.00
C ARG A 115 -5.24 -6.02 18.80
N VAL A 116 -5.17 -6.59 17.60
CA VAL A 116 -5.29 -5.90 16.31
C VAL A 116 -6.47 -4.92 16.26
N GLU A 117 -7.64 -5.36 16.72
CA GLU A 117 -8.89 -4.58 16.70
C GLU A 117 -8.84 -3.32 17.56
N SER A 118 -8.05 -3.35 18.64
CA SER A 118 -7.89 -2.25 19.60
C SER A 118 -6.71 -1.34 19.30
N LEU A 119 -5.84 -1.73 18.35
CA LEU A 119 -4.75 -0.87 17.93
C LEU A 119 -5.31 0.42 17.33
N LEU A 120 -4.70 1.52 17.72
CA LEU A 120 -5.13 2.85 17.33
C LEU A 120 -4.50 3.22 15.98
N ILE A 121 -5.35 3.62 15.05
CA ILE A 121 -5.00 4.29 13.80
C ILE A 121 -5.61 5.68 13.91
N ASP A 122 -4.83 6.75 13.73
CA ASP A 122 -5.32 8.13 13.81
C ASP A 122 -6.21 8.43 15.04
N GLY A 123 -5.87 7.85 16.19
CA GLY A 123 -6.56 8.04 17.47
C GLY A 123 -7.84 7.22 17.68
N ALA A 124 -8.21 6.32 16.77
CA ALA A 124 -9.36 5.41 16.95
C ALA A 124 -8.99 3.94 16.68
N PRO A 125 -9.65 2.98 17.35
CA PRO A 125 -9.41 1.55 17.12
C PRO A 125 -9.66 1.13 15.66
N THR A 126 -8.87 0.20 15.16
CA THR A 126 -9.03 -0.38 13.80
C THR A 126 -10.45 -0.89 13.55
N ALA A 127 -11.06 -1.56 14.54
CA ALA A 127 -12.44 -2.04 14.42
C ALA A 127 -13.45 -0.89 14.25
N GLU A 128 -13.22 0.24 14.92
CA GLU A 128 -14.05 1.43 14.77
C GLU A 128 -13.93 2.03 13.36
N TRP A 129 -12.73 2.06 12.80
CA TRP A 129 -12.51 2.55 11.44
C TRP A 129 -13.24 1.72 10.39
N TRP A 130 -13.23 0.40 10.51
CA TRP A 130 -14.00 -0.47 9.60
C TRP A 130 -15.51 -0.23 9.71
N ARG A 131 -16.03 -0.07 10.94
CA ARG A 131 -17.44 0.31 11.14
C ARG A 131 -17.77 1.65 10.48
N ARG A 132 -16.88 2.65 10.60
CA ARG A 132 -17.03 3.96 9.94
C ARG A 132 -17.05 3.86 8.41
N GLN A 133 -16.38 2.87 7.80
CA GLN A 133 -16.45 2.66 6.34
C GLN A 133 -17.86 2.26 5.89
N SER A 134 -18.52 1.35 6.62
CA SER A 134 -19.92 0.98 6.34
C SER A 134 -20.85 2.18 6.46
N ASP A 135 -20.70 2.96 7.55
CA ASP A 135 -21.50 4.17 7.77
C ASP A 135 -21.27 5.25 6.70
N ALA A 136 -20.02 5.39 6.22
CA ALA A 136 -19.67 6.32 5.15
C ALA A 136 -20.28 5.89 3.81
N ALA A 137 -20.17 4.61 3.44
CA ALA A 137 -20.75 4.05 2.22
C ALA A 137 -22.28 4.24 2.20
N ARG A 138 -22.95 3.93 3.32
CA ARG A 138 -24.40 4.13 3.47
C ARG A 138 -24.81 5.59 3.30
N ARG A 139 -24.10 6.52 3.95
CA ARG A 139 -24.39 7.96 3.84
C ARG A 139 -24.21 8.46 2.42
N ALA A 140 -23.13 8.07 1.76
CA ALA A 140 -22.87 8.43 0.37
C ALA A 140 -23.97 7.89 -0.56
N PHE A 141 -24.34 6.61 -0.43
CA PHE A 141 -25.46 6.03 -1.19
C PHE A 141 -26.77 6.78 -0.98
N ALA A 142 -27.13 7.04 0.28
CA ALA A 142 -28.34 7.79 0.60
C ALA A 142 -28.34 9.22 0.03
N GLN A 143 -27.18 9.87 0.01
CA GLN A 143 -27.02 11.19 -0.59
C GLN A 143 -27.27 11.14 -2.10
N GLU A 144 -26.69 10.18 -2.82
CA GLU A 144 -26.87 10.08 -4.28
C GLU A 144 -28.31 9.75 -4.70
N VAL A 145 -29.00 8.90 -3.93
CA VAL A 145 -30.42 8.57 -4.16
C VAL A 145 -31.30 9.81 -3.97
N ARG A 146 -31.08 10.57 -2.88
CA ARG A 146 -31.88 11.77 -2.59
C ARG A 146 -31.61 12.89 -3.58
N THR A 147 -30.34 13.13 -3.92
CA THR A 147 -29.96 14.13 -4.93
C THR A 147 -30.61 13.81 -6.26
N GLY A 148 -30.55 12.55 -6.72
CA GLY A 148 -31.16 12.16 -7.98
C GLY A 148 -32.66 12.38 -8.03
N PHE A 149 -33.37 12.08 -6.94
CA PHE A 149 -34.81 12.35 -6.83
C PHE A 149 -35.14 13.84 -6.92
N VAL A 150 -34.41 14.69 -6.18
CA VAL A 150 -34.61 16.14 -6.21
C VAL A 150 -34.30 16.72 -7.59
N SER A 151 -33.30 16.17 -8.28
CA SER A 151 -32.92 16.56 -9.64
C SER A 151 -33.83 15.99 -10.75
N GLY A 152 -34.80 15.14 -10.41
CA GLY A 152 -35.69 14.49 -11.40
C GLY A 152 -34.99 13.45 -12.29
N GLU A 153 -33.88 12.89 -11.83
CA GLU A 153 -33.11 11.89 -12.57
C GLU A 153 -33.82 10.53 -12.62
N THR A 154 -33.60 9.79 -13.69
CA THR A 154 -34.05 8.41 -13.82
C THR A 154 -33.27 7.49 -12.89
N THR A 155 -33.90 6.37 -12.50
CA THR A 155 -33.25 5.32 -11.70
C THR A 155 -31.93 4.85 -12.31
N ASP A 156 -31.85 4.76 -13.65
CA ASP A 156 -30.64 4.37 -14.38
C ASP A 156 -29.52 5.44 -14.33
N GLU A 157 -29.87 6.72 -14.29
CA GLU A 157 -28.90 7.81 -14.11
C GLU A 157 -28.32 7.79 -12.70
N ILE A 158 -29.18 7.62 -11.69
CA ILE A 158 -28.78 7.48 -10.29
C ILE A 158 -27.88 6.25 -10.12
N ALA A 159 -28.27 5.10 -10.67
CA ALA A 159 -27.49 3.88 -10.62
C ALA A 159 -26.10 4.03 -11.26
N ARG A 160 -26.02 4.71 -12.42
CA ARG A 160 -24.74 4.97 -13.10
C ARG A 160 -23.83 5.88 -12.28
N ARG A 161 -24.37 6.90 -11.62
CA ARG A 161 -23.59 7.80 -10.75
C ARG A 161 -23.06 7.09 -9.50
N ILE A 162 -23.90 6.27 -8.85
CA ILE A 162 -23.51 5.50 -7.66
C ILE A 162 -22.35 4.56 -7.97
N VAL A 163 -22.43 3.84 -9.10
CA VAL A 163 -21.43 2.86 -9.51
C VAL A 163 -20.17 3.52 -10.07
N GLY A 164 -20.31 4.72 -10.64
CA GLY A 164 -19.25 5.44 -11.34
C GLY A 164 -19.19 5.11 -12.84
N MET A 165 -18.65 6.05 -13.61
CA MET A 165 -18.40 5.91 -15.04
C MET A 165 -16.91 6.00 -15.34
N ARG A 166 -16.51 5.65 -16.56
CA ARG A 166 -15.11 5.81 -17.00
C ARG A 166 -14.70 7.29 -16.89
N GLY A 167 -13.75 7.58 -16.00
CA GLY A 167 -13.27 8.94 -15.73
C GLY A 167 -14.07 9.72 -14.68
N GLN A 168 -15.17 9.17 -14.15
CA GLN A 168 -15.94 9.78 -13.06
C GLN A 168 -16.12 8.77 -11.92
N PRO A 169 -15.36 8.88 -10.82
CA PRO A 169 -15.42 7.92 -9.73
C PRO A 169 -16.79 7.97 -9.04
N GLY A 170 -17.36 6.79 -8.79
CA GLY A 170 -18.59 6.62 -8.01
C GLY A 170 -18.32 6.51 -6.52
N ILE A 171 -19.37 6.22 -5.74
CA ILE A 171 -19.26 6.07 -4.28
C ILE A 171 -18.30 4.93 -3.92
N VAL A 172 -18.37 3.82 -4.67
CA VAL A 172 -17.56 2.63 -4.39
C VAL A 172 -16.07 2.90 -4.63
N ASP A 173 -15.71 3.81 -5.55
CA ASP A 173 -14.32 4.23 -5.74
C ASP A 173 -13.75 4.95 -4.52
N VAL A 174 -14.58 5.74 -3.82
CA VAL A 174 -14.18 6.40 -2.57
C VAL A 174 -13.98 5.36 -1.48
N SER A 175 -14.95 4.47 -1.29
CA SER A 175 -14.86 3.36 -0.33
C SER A 175 -13.64 2.47 -0.59
N LEU A 176 -13.31 2.22 -1.86
CA LEU A 176 -12.15 1.44 -2.26
C LEU A 176 -10.83 2.11 -1.83
N ARG A 177 -10.69 3.42 -2.09
CA ARG A 177 -9.48 4.17 -1.67
C ARG A 177 -9.33 4.18 -0.15
N GLN A 178 -10.42 4.38 0.58
CA GLN A 178 -10.42 4.38 2.04
C GLN A 178 -10.08 3.00 2.61
N ALA A 179 -10.68 1.92 2.08
CA ALA A 179 -10.41 0.56 2.52
C ALA A 179 -8.95 0.14 2.28
N ARG A 180 -8.35 0.52 1.14
CA ARG A 180 -6.92 0.29 0.89
C ARG A 180 -6.04 1.03 1.88
N SER A 181 -6.32 2.31 2.10
CA SER A 181 -5.55 3.15 3.04
C SER A 181 -5.64 2.61 4.47
N LEU A 182 -6.83 2.16 4.88
CA LEU A 182 -7.04 1.54 6.19
C LEU A 182 -6.29 0.21 6.29
N ALA A 183 -6.39 -0.67 5.29
CA ALA A 183 -5.67 -1.94 5.29
C ALA A 183 -4.14 -1.77 5.37
N HIS A 184 -3.59 -0.81 4.63
CA HIS A 184 -2.17 -0.45 4.72
C HIS A 184 -1.80 0.01 6.14
N SER A 185 -2.57 0.94 6.69
CA SER A 185 -2.31 1.53 8.01
C SER A 185 -2.44 0.50 9.12
N SER A 186 -3.41 -0.43 9.05
CA SER A 186 -3.54 -1.55 9.99
C SER A 186 -2.28 -2.41 10.03
N VAL A 187 -1.73 -2.75 8.86
CA VAL A 187 -0.52 -3.58 8.75
C VAL A 187 0.69 -2.85 9.34
N MET A 188 0.87 -1.57 9.01
CA MET A 188 1.96 -0.76 9.57
C MET A 188 1.84 -0.63 11.09
N THR A 189 0.62 -0.42 11.60
CA THR A 189 0.36 -0.28 13.02
C THR A 189 0.67 -1.58 13.77
N VAL A 190 0.24 -2.72 13.23
CA VAL A 190 0.54 -4.04 13.81
C VAL A 190 2.04 -4.35 13.76
N ALA A 191 2.70 -4.07 12.64
CA ALA A 191 4.15 -4.28 12.52
C ALA A 191 4.91 -3.48 13.59
N ASN A 192 4.58 -2.19 13.72
CA ASN A 192 5.18 -1.31 14.71
C ASN A 192 4.90 -1.78 16.14
N ALA A 193 3.65 -2.08 16.47
CA ALA A 193 3.27 -2.56 17.80
C ALA A 193 4.00 -3.87 18.16
N SER A 194 4.16 -4.78 17.20
CA SER A 194 4.85 -6.07 17.41
C SER A 194 6.34 -5.91 17.68
N VAL A 195 7.00 -4.97 16.99
CA VAL A 195 8.42 -4.65 17.24
C VAL A 195 8.57 -3.94 18.59
N GLN A 196 7.69 -2.99 18.90
CA GLN A 196 7.72 -2.28 20.19
C GLN A 196 7.51 -3.24 21.36
N GLU A 197 6.62 -4.22 21.24
CA GLU A 197 6.42 -5.23 22.27
C GLU A 197 7.64 -6.16 22.41
N ALA A 198 8.27 -6.55 21.30
CA ALA A 198 9.53 -7.31 21.35
C ALA A 198 10.64 -6.53 22.06
N ILE A 199 10.72 -5.21 21.83
CA ILE A 199 11.66 -4.32 22.51
C ILE A 199 11.32 -4.21 24.01
N ALA A 200 10.05 -3.99 24.35
CA ALA A 200 9.60 -3.86 25.73
C ALA A 200 9.83 -5.14 26.56
N ALA A 201 9.74 -6.32 25.94
CA ALA A 201 10.05 -7.59 26.58
C ALA A 201 11.55 -7.78 26.89
N ASN A 202 12.41 -6.90 26.38
CA ASN A 202 13.86 -6.90 26.56
C ASN A 202 14.35 -5.52 27.09
N ASP A 203 13.55 -4.89 27.95
CA ASP A 203 13.85 -3.57 28.53
C ASP A 203 15.12 -3.57 29.40
N ASP A 204 15.50 -4.72 29.94
CA ASP A 204 16.76 -4.97 30.64
C ASP A 204 17.98 -4.81 29.72
N LEU A 205 17.82 -5.04 28.41
CA LEU A 205 18.89 -4.92 27.41
C LEU A 205 18.83 -3.59 26.63
N VAL A 206 17.66 -2.96 26.53
CA VAL A 206 17.43 -1.79 25.68
C VAL A 206 17.45 -0.50 26.50
N LYS A 207 18.53 0.29 26.35
CA LYS A 207 18.62 1.64 26.95
C LYS A 207 17.77 2.69 26.22
N GLY A 208 17.44 2.46 24.95
CA GLY A 208 16.66 3.36 24.10
C GLY A 208 16.70 2.96 22.64
N TYR A 209 15.89 3.61 21.80
CA TYR A 209 15.83 3.38 20.35
C TYR A 209 15.91 4.68 19.55
N TYR A 210 16.41 4.59 18.32
CA TYR A 210 16.40 5.69 17.36
C TYR A 210 15.29 5.46 16.34
N TRP A 211 14.52 6.50 16.03
CA TRP A 211 13.57 6.46 14.93
C TRP A 211 14.31 6.75 13.62
N VAL A 212 14.36 5.77 12.72
CA VAL A 212 15.01 5.92 11.41
C VAL A 212 13.93 5.91 10.34
N SER A 213 13.53 7.08 9.87
CA SER A 213 12.63 7.22 8.72
C SER A 213 13.44 7.18 7.43
N THR A 214 13.56 6.01 6.80
CA THR A 214 14.11 5.93 5.44
C THR A 214 13.02 6.14 4.40
N LEU A 215 13.17 7.14 3.52
CA LEU A 215 12.30 7.26 2.35
C LEU A 215 12.47 6.02 1.45
N ASP A 216 11.33 5.43 1.13
CA ASP A 216 11.07 4.32 0.21
C ASP A 216 12.30 3.58 -0.37
N SER A 217 12.58 2.39 0.16
CA SER A 217 13.61 1.47 -0.33
C SER A 217 13.09 0.51 -1.42
N ARG A 218 11.84 0.65 -1.91
CA ARG A 218 11.18 -0.31 -2.82
C ARG A 218 11.95 -0.49 -4.13
N THR A 219 12.53 0.53 -4.73
CA THR A 219 13.06 0.41 -6.11
C THR A 219 14.56 0.67 -6.19
N CYS A 220 15.33 -0.30 -6.72
CA CYS A 220 16.77 -0.10 -6.98
C CYS A 220 17.19 -0.68 -8.34
N PHE A 221 18.28 -0.13 -8.87
CA PHE A 221 19.07 -0.71 -9.94
C PHE A 221 20.31 -1.41 -9.37
N PRO A 222 20.86 -2.44 -10.04
CA PRO A 222 22.11 -3.08 -9.62
C PRO A 222 23.31 -2.14 -9.82
N ALA A 223 24.40 -2.43 -9.10
CA ALA A 223 25.67 -1.77 -9.35
C ALA A 223 26.10 -1.99 -10.81
N GLY A 224 26.70 -0.97 -11.42
CA GLY A 224 27.09 -0.95 -12.84
C GLY A 224 26.05 -0.32 -13.77
N THR A 225 24.81 -0.07 -13.32
CA THR A 225 23.82 0.65 -14.12
C THR A 225 24.31 2.07 -14.42
N LEU A 226 24.30 2.46 -15.69
CA LEU A 226 24.78 3.76 -16.15
C LEU A 226 23.64 4.80 -16.11
N VAL A 227 23.88 5.89 -15.40
CA VAL A 227 22.97 7.04 -15.30
C VAL A 227 23.54 8.20 -16.13
N GLU A 228 22.68 8.84 -16.93
CA GLU A 228 23.07 9.97 -17.79
C GLU A 228 23.30 11.23 -16.94
N THR A 229 24.39 11.93 -17.23
CA THR A 229 24.78 13.20 -16.61
C THR A 229 24.81 14.30 -17.68
N PRO A 230 24.71 15.59 -17.30
CA PRO A 230 24.81 16.70 -18.27
C PRO A 230 26.06 16.61 -19.16
N GLY A 231 25.97 17.11 -20.39
CA GLY A 231 27.08 17.06 -21.35
C GLY A 231 27.31 15.69 -22.00
N GLY A 232 26.38 14.75 -21.86
CA GLY A 232 26.45 13.43 -22.51
C GLY A 232 27.29 12.40 -21.74
N GLY A 233 27.82 12.77 -20.57
CA GLY A 233 28.54 11.84 -19.70
C GLY A 233 27.61 10.78 -19.10
N ARG A 234 28.18 9.63 -18.71
CA ARG A 234 27.48 8.59 -17.96
C ARG A 234 28.26 8.27 -16.69
N LYS A 235 27.56 8.12 -15.58
CA LYS A 235 28.14 7.73 -14.29
C LYS A 235 27.46 6.46 -13.80
N LYS A 236 28.25 5.52 -13.26
CA LYS A 236 27.69 4.32 -12.63
C LYS A 236 26.88 4.71 -11.39
N ILE A 237 25.76 4.03 -11.16
CA ILE A 237 24.83 4.39 -10.09
C ILE A 237 25.46 4.32 -8.69
N GLU A 238 26.36 3.36 -8.45
CA GLU A 238 27.09 3.21 -7.18
C GLU A 238 28.08 4.36 -6.89
N ASN A 239 28.43 5.13 -7.91
CA ASN A 239 29.35 6.27 -7.81
C ASN A 239 28.62 7.61 -7.67
N LEU A 240 27.28 7.63 -7.80
CA LEU A 240 26.50 8.85 -7.60
C LEU A 240 26.44 9.23 -6.12
N ARG A 241 26.50 10.53 -5.84
CA ARG A 241 26.42 11.10 -4.49
C ARG A 241 25.42 12.26 -4.48
N ALA A 242 24.90 12.58 -3.29
CA ALA A 242 24.10 13.78 -3.10
C ALA A 242 24.89 15.01 -3.59
N GLY A 243 24.28 15.83 -4.44
CA GLY A 243 24.94 16.95 -5.09
C GLY A 243 25.23 16.76 -6.57
N ASP A 244 25.39 15.52 -7.04
CA ASP A 244 25.61 15.23 -8.46
C ASP A 244 24.41 15.67 -9.31
N ILE A 245 24.65 15.97 -10.58
CA ILE A 245 23.58 16.33 -11.53
C ILE A 245 23.36 15.17 -12.51
N VAL A 246 22.11 14.76 -12.65
CA VAL A 246 21.67 13.67 -13.53
C VAL A 246 20.57 14.14 -14.48
N ILE A 247 20.44 13.47 -15.61
CA ILE A 247 19.38 13.75 -16.59
C ILE A 247 18.24 12.74 -16.38
N GLY A 248 17.06 13.25 -16.01
CA GLY A 248 15.84 12.44 -15.88
C GLY A 248 15.05 12.31 -17.18
N GLY A 249 13.90 11.62 -17.12
CA GLY A 249 13.02 11.42 -18.28
C GLY A 249 12.50 12.72 -18.92
N SER A 250 12.41 13.82 -18.16
CA SER A 250 12.04 15.14 -18.67
C SER A 250 13.19 15.88 -19.38
N ARG A 251 14.38 15.28 -19.50
CA ARG A 251 15.62 15.86 -20.07
C ARG A 251 16.18 17.11 -19.37
N VAL A 252 15.46 17.65 -18.39
CA VAL A 252 15.95 18.71 -17.51
C VAL A 252 16.97 18.14 -16.52
N PRO A 253 18.16 18.75 -16.38
CA PRO A 253 19.11 18.38 -15.34
C PRO A 253 18.50 18.50 -13.95
N ARG A 254 18.64 17.45 -13.14
CA ARG A 254 18.17 17.43 -11.75
C ARG A 254 19.31 17.05 -10.82
N LYS A 255 19.32 17.68 -9.65
CA LYS A 255 20.28 17.40 -8.59
C LYS A 255 19.88 16.13 -7.85
N VAL A 256 20.83 15.22 -7.65
CA VAL A 256 20.69 14.05 -6.79
C VAL A 256 20.60 14.56 -5.34
N LEU A 257 19.48 14.26 -4.67
CA LEU A 257 19.26 14.67 -3.28
C LEU A 257 19.85 13.66 -2.27
N GLY A 258 19.96 12.40 -2.67
CA GLY A 258 20.49 11.30 -1.85
C GLY A 258 20.73 10.06 -2.69
N ALA A 259 21.56 9.15 -2.21
CA ALA A 259 21.84 7.86 -2.83
C ALA A 259 21.80 6.76 -1.75
N SER A 260 21.18 5.62 -2.06
CA SER A 260 21.06 4.47 -1.18
C SER A 260 21.46 3.19 -1.93
N SER A 261 21.80 2.14 -1.19
CA SER A 261 22.11 0.83 -1.75
C SER A 261 21.44 -0.26 -0.91
N LYS A 262 21.06 -1.36 -1.56
CA LYS A 262 20.45 -2.53 -0.91
C LYS A 262 20.92 -3.83 -1.55
N LYS A 263 20.84 -4.93 -0.80
CA LYS A 263 21.00 -6.29 -1.36
C LYS A 263 19.65 -6.79 -1.85
N ALA A 264 19.52 -7.07 -3.15
CA ALA A 264 18.30 -7.65 -3.73
C ALA A 264 18.46 -9.16 -3.93
N ARG A 265 17.46 -9.96 -3.50
CA ARG A 265 17.43 -11.41 -3.73
C ARG A 265 16.99 -11.81 -5.14
N ARG A 266 16.30 -10.92 -5.86
CA ARG A 266 15.76 -11.18 -7.20
C ARG A 266 15.88 -9.93 -8.07
N LEU A 267 16.31 -10.10 -9.31
CA LEU A 267 16.35 -9.06 -10.34
C LEU A 267 15.49 -9.49 -11.53
N VAL A 268 14.93 -8.51 -12.23
CA VAL A 268 14.28 -8.67 -13.53
C VAL A 268 15.19 -8.04 -14.57
N ARG A 269 15.46 -8.78 -15.65
CA ARG A 269 16.18 -8.28 -16.82
C ARG A 269 15.17 -7.97 -17.92
N ILE A 270 15.08 -6.70 -18.30
CA ILE A 270 14.26 -6.21 -19.41
C ILE A 270 15.17 -6.07 -20.63
N ILE A 271 14.77 -6.68 -21.73
CA ILE A 271 15.45 -6.60 -23.03
C ILE A 271 14.50 -5.89 -23.98
N LEU A 272 14.92 -4.72 -24.47
CA LEU A 272 14.15 -3.91 -25.39
C LEU A 272 14.37 -4.39 -26.83
N SER A 273 13.40 -4.08 -27.71
CA SER A 273 13.47 -4.43 -29.14
C SER A 273 14.63 -3.77 -29.88
N ASN A 274 15.17 -2.66 -29.36
CA ASN A 274 16.38 -1.99 -29.86
C ASN A 274 17.69 -2.65 -29.39
N GLY A 275 17.62 -3.75 -28.65
CA GLY A 275 18.76 -4.47 -28.10
C GLY A 275 19.30 -3.92 -26.77
N GLU A 276 18.78 -2.80 -26.27
CA GLU A 276 19.14 -2.29 -24.95
C GLU A 276 18.65 -3.21 -23.84
N LYS A 277 19.45 -3.30 -22.78
CA LYS A 277 19.19 -4.17 -21.63
C LYS A 277 19.24 -3.35 -20.36
N MET A 278 18.29 -3.59 -19.48
CA MET A 278 18.30 -3.03 -18.13
C MET A 278 17.93 -4.11 -17.12
N GLU A 279 18.57 -4.06 -15.96
CA GLU A 279 18.29 -4.95 -14.85
C GLU A 279 17.84 -4.11 -13.66
N CYS A 280 16.83 -4.55 -12.94
CA CYS A 280 16.30 -3.82 -11.79
C CYS A 280 15.55 -4.78 -10.86
N THR A 281 15.15 -4.29 -9.67
CA THR A 281 14.26 -5.06 -8.81
C THR A 281 12.86 -5.18 -9.43
N PRO A 282 12.11 -6.28 -9.21
CA PRO A 282 10.80 -6.50 -9.85
C PRO A 282 9.76 -5.40 -9.61
N ASP A 283 9.90 -4.67 -8.52
CA ASP A 283 9.06 -3.55 -8.09
C ASP A 283 9.50 -2.19 -8.67
N HIS A 284 10.60 -2.14 -9.43
CA HIS A 284 11.08 -0.91 -10.04
C HIS A 284 10.07 -0.38 -11.06
N LEU A 285 9.62 0.87 -10.91
CA LEU A 285 8.65 1.48 -11.81
C LEU A 285 9.31 1.91 -13.12
N ILE A 286 8.77 1.43 -14.23
CA ILE A 286 9.17 1.73 -15.59
C ILE A 286 8.07 2.55 -16.26
N LEU A 287 8.45 3.66 -16.88
CA LEU A 287 7.53 4.51 -17.62
C LEU A 287 7.22 3.89 -18.99
N LYS A 288 5.95 3.60 -19.24
CA LYS A 288 5.45 3.19 -20.56
C LYS A 288 5.27 4.40 -21.47
N SER A 289 5.29 4.14 -22.78
CA SER A 289 5.10 5.14 -23.83
C SER A 289 3.72 5.81 -23.80
N ASP A 290 2.73 5.16 -23.20
CA ASP A 290 1.39 5.72 -22.93
C ASP A 290 1.37 6.71 -21.74
N GLY A 291 2.52 6.98 -21.12
CA GLY A 291 2.66 7.90 -19.99
C GLY A 291 2.35 7.27 -18.62
N THR A 292 1.99 5.99 -18.57
CA THR A 292 1.70 5.29 -17.32
C THR A 292 2.93 4.58 -16.76
N TRP A 293 3.00 4.45 -15.43
CA TRP A 293 4.07 3.72 -14.75
C TRP A 293 3.65 2.27 -14.50
N CYS A 294 4.55 1.32 -14.74
CA CYS A 294 4.34 -0.11 -14.50
C CYS A 294 5.54 -0.71 -13.75
N GLU A 295 5.31 -1.61 -12.81
CA GLU A 295 6.40 -2.36 -12.15
C GLU A 295 7.12 -3.27 -13.17
N ALA A 296 8.45 -3.34 -13.08
CA ALA A 296 9.28 -4.13 -13.98
C ALA A 296 8.86 -5.61 -14.06
N GLY A 297 8.44 -6.21 -12.96
CA GLY A 297 7.97 -7.59 -12.88
C GLY A 297 6.56 -7.82 -13.42
N LYS A 298 5.83 -6.76 -13.77
CA LYS A 298 4.47 -6.81 -14.34
C LYS A 298 4.43 -6.38 -15.80
N LEU A 299 5.58 -6.04 -16.39
CA LEU A 299 5.67 -5.71 -17.82
C LEU A 299 5.39 -6.95 -18.66
N ASN A 300 4.54 -6.77 -19.67
CA ASN A 300 4.30 -7.76 -20.70
C ASN A 300 5.25 -7.54 -21.89
N VAL A 301 5.54 -8.59 -22.66
CA VAL A 301 6.44 -8.53 -23.82
C VAL A 301 5.97 -7.51 -24.87
N SER A 302 4.67 -7.22 -24.93
CA SER A 302 4.07 -6.22 -25.83
C SER A 302 4.07 -4.78 -25.29
N ASP A 303 4.49 -4.56 -24.04
CA ASP A 303 4.47 -3.22 -23.44
C ASP A 303 5.56 -2.34 -24.04
N LEU A 304 5.15 -1.20 -24.62
CA LEU A 304 6.06 -0.21 -25.18
C LEU A 304 6.57 0.72 -24.09
N ILE A 305 7.87 0.66 -23.81
CA ILE A 305 8.54 1.53 -22.84
C ILE A 305 8.81 2.91 -23.48
N ALA A 306 8.71 3.97 -22.67
CA ALA A 306 8.91 5.34 -23.15
C ALA A 306 10.29 5.48 -23.82
N LYS A 307 10.27 5.86 -25.10
CA LYS A 307 11.50 6.08 -25.88
C LYS A 307 12.18 7.35 -25.38
N LYS A 308 13.51 7.38 -25.45
CA LYS A 308 14.30 8.60 -25.38
C LYS A 308 13.75 9.58 -26.43
N LEU A 309 13.04 10.62 -26.00
CA LEU A 309 12.71 11.75 -26.87
C LEU A 309 14.05 12.32 -27.34
N LYS A 310 14.30 12.24 -28.66
CA LYS A 310 15.54 12.71 -29.29
C LYS A 310 15.70 14.20 -29.03
#